data_AF-A0A250XEW5-F1
#
_entry.id   AF-A0A250XEW5-F1
#
_cell.length_a   1.000
_cell.length_b   1.000
_cell.length_c   1.000
_cell.angle_alpha   90.00
_cell.angle_beta   90.00
_cell.angle_gamma   90.00
#
_symmetry.space_group_name_H-M   'P 1'
#
loop_
_entity.id
_entity.type
_entity.pdbx_description
1 polymer ?
#
loop_
_entity_poly.entity_id
_entity_poly.type
_entity_poly.pdbx_seq_one_letter_code
_entity_poly.pdbx_strand_id
1 'polypeptide(L)'
;MTVTVPERHLYINGKWVSPIKGGMMPVINPANEQKIGAIPAATPEDVNSCVTEVCAAAKTGAWTKSSGSYRATFIRAIAEKIKENKGMLSKLESLDNGKPLDEAEADMDDVAFVFEYYAGLAEKLDESKESPIDVGNADYEVKVRKEPLGVVALITPWNYPLLMAAWKVAPALAAGCLCILKPSELASVTCLELAAIAHEVATLITHDGPDSSDRGYDLERKVVFDGRLEGVIIADTAAMKVVFDGRLEGVIIADTAAMKVVFNGSLEDVILVDTAAMKVVFDGRLEGVIIADTAAMKVVFDGRLEGVIIADTAAMKVVFNGRLEGVIIADTAAMKVVFNGSLEDVILVDTAAMKVRLPAGCLNVITGTGVDAGAPLSSDPRVAKVAFTGSSVTGSRVAMAAAQNLRPAGLELGGKSAIIVFEDADINEAVEWVMTGIFFNSGQVCSATSRLILQNSIEGPFMARLKARAEAIKVDNPFVEGCRLGPVVCKSQYDKILNYINIAKAEGATVVTGGGRPAHLSSGYYIAPTVLSDMKPHMRVWREEVFGPVLSVMTFDSEAEALAIANDSEFGLGGGVISKDLERCRRVAEELECGIVWVNCSQPTFTQVTSCLLFMHSHYCLL
;
A
#
# COMPACT_ATOMS: atom_id res chain seq x y z
N MET A 1 -24.36 1.97 -12.23
CA MET A 1 -23.72 2.88 -13.20
C MET A 1 -22.56 2.13 -13.85
N THR A 2 -22.44 2.16 -15.18
CA THR A 2 -21.35 1.51 -15.91
C THR A 2 -20.06 2.32 -15.81
N VAL A 3 -18.99 1.71 -15.33
CA VAL A 3 -17.64 2.29 -15.38
C VAL A 3 -16.99 1.85 -16.70
N THR A 4 -16.28 2.78 -17.35
CA THR A 4 -15.51 2.52 -18.57
C THR A 4 -14.04 2.34 -18.20
N VAL A 5 -13.34 1.38 -18.83
CA VAL A 5 -11.89 1.21 -18.65
C VAL A 5 -11.16 2.46 -19.18
N PRO A 6 -10.35 3.16 -18.37
CA PRO A 6 -9.61 4.33 -18.81
C PRO A 6 -8.56 3.99 -19.87
N GLU A 7 -8.46 4.79 -20.93
CA GLU A 7 -7.35 4.69 -21.88
C GLU A 7 -6.11 5.38 -21.29
N ARG A 8 -5.10 4.58 -20.97
CA ARG A 8 -3.82 5.03 -20.38
C ARG A 8 -2.63 4.61 -21.25
N HIS A 9 -1.53 5.33 -21.08
CA HIS A 9 -0.23 5.01 -21.68
C HIS A 9 0.71 4.37 -20.65
N LEU A 10 1.96 4.08 -21.00
CA LEU A 10 2.96 3.69 -19.99
C LEU A 10 3.23 4.89 -19.08
N TYR A 11 3.43 4.66 -17.78
CA TYR A 11 3.82 5.73 -16.86
C TYR A 11 5.31 5.65 -16.58
N ILE A 12 6.08 6.57 -17.16
CA ILE A 12 7.55 6.59 -17.10
C ILE A 12 8.00 7.98 -16.66
N ASN A 13 8.81 8.05 -15.61
CA ASN A 13 9.50 9.26 -15.18
C ASN A 13 8.55 10.48 -14.98
N GLY A 14 7.38 10.22 -14.39
CA GLY A 14 6.34 11.23 -14.12
C GLY A 14 5.47 11.60 -15.34
N LYS A 15 5.57 10.88 -16.46
CA LYS A 15 4.87 11.18 -17.73
C LYS A 15 4.13 9.96 -18.27
N TRP A 16 3.07 10.25 -19.02
CA TRP A 16 2.37 9.27 -19.85
C TRP A 16 3.08 9.16 -21.22
N VAL A 17 3.52 7.96 -21.59
CA VAL A 17 4.35 7.70 -22.77
C VAL A 17 3.78 6.51 -23.57
N SER A 18 3.46 6.72 -24.84
CA SER A 18 3.05 5.65 -25.74
C SER A 18 4.18 4.63 -25.95
N PRO A 19 3.91 3.32 -26.03
CA PRO A 19 4.91 2.32 -26.38
C PRO A 19 5.60 2.66 -27.70
N ILE A 20 6.93 2.48 -27.77
CA ILE A 20 7.78 2.84 -28.92
C ILE A 20 7.31 2.19 -30.23
N LYS A 21 6.74 0.98 -30.16
CA LYS A 21 6.18 0.26 -31.32
C LYS A 21 4.66 0.40 -31.47
N GLY A 22 4.01 1.27 -30.71
CA GLY A 22 2.57 1.59 -30.82
C GLY A 22 1.60 0.46 -30.44
N GLY A 23 2.08 -0.57 -29.74
CA GLY A 23 1.27 -1.75 -29.40
C GLY A 23 0.30 -1.53 -28.24
N MET A 24 -0.86 -2.19 -28.32
CA MET A 24 -1.87 -2.26 -27.25
C MET A 24 -2.38 -3.70 -27.09
N MET A 25 -2.62 -4.14 -25.86
CA MET A 25 -3.24 -5.44 -25.53
C MET A 25 -4.71 -5.24 -25.14
N PRO A 26 -5.64 -6.12 -25.53
CA PRO A 26 -7.05 -5.98 -25.16
C PRO A 26 -7.28 -6.31 -23.68
N VAL A 27 -8.10 -5.51 -23.00
CA VAL A 27 -8.66 -5.86 -21.69
C VAL A 27 -9.95 -6.64 -21.93
N ILE A 28 -10.05 -7.84 -21.38
CA ILE A 28 -11.17 -8.77 -21.55
C ILE A 28 -11.90 -8.94 -20.23
N ASN A 29 -13.20 -8.69 -20.19
CA ASN A 29 -14.01 -8.94 -19.01
C ASN A 29 -14.28 -10.46 -18.88
N PRO A 30 -13.84 -11.13 -17.80
CA PRO A 30 -14.01 -12.57 -17.64
C PRO A 30 -15.47 -13.01 -17.45
N ALA A 31 -16.37 -12.09 -17.08
CA ALA A 31 -17.78 -12.36 -16.79
C ALA A 31 -18.63 -12.53 -18.06
N ASN A 32 -18.15 -12.09 -19.22
CA ASN A 32 -18.88 -12.14 -20.50
C ASN A 32 -17.98 -12.33 -21.74
N GLU A 33 -16.67 -12.50 -21.54
CA GLU A 33 -15.65 -12.75 -22.58
C GLU A 33 -15.47 -11.57 -23.57
N GLN A 34 -16.04 -10.39 -23.29
CA GLN A 34 -15.98 -9.22 -24.18
C GLN A 34 -14.75 -8.35 -23.92
N LYS A 35 -14.23 -7.74 -24.99
CA LYS A 35 -13.24 -6.66 -24.87
C LYS A 35 -13.90 -5.41 -24.29
N ILE A 36 -13.39 -4.93 -23.16
CA ILE A 36 -13.89 -3.72 -22.45
C ILE A 36 -12.93 -2.53 -22.50
N GLY A 37 -11.71 -2.71 -22.99
CA GLY A 37 -10.70 -1.66 -23.12
C GLY A 37 -9.41 -2.16 -23.77
N ALA A 38 -8.33 -1.39 -23.63
CA ALA A 38 -6.99 -1.82 -24.00
C ALA A 38 -5.93 -1.15 -23.11
N ILE A 39 -4.84 -1.87 -22.84
CA ILE A 39 -3.66 -1.40 -22.10
C ILE A 39 -2.43 -1.35 -23.02
N PRO A 40 -1.43 -0.50 -22.75
CA PRO A 40 -0.25 -0.41 -23.58
C PRO A 40 0.58 -1.69 -23.56
N ALA A 41 1.18 -2.06 -24.69
CA ALA A 41 2.04 -3.22 -24.85
C ALA A 41 3.51 -2.79 -24.88
N ALA A 42 4.14 -2.67 -23.71
CA ALA A 42 5.58 -2.39 -23.61
C ALA A 42 6.41 -3.52 -24.21
N THR A 43 7.49 -3.11 -24.87
CA THR A 43 8.48 -3.94 -25.54
C THR A 43 9.83 -3.84 -24.81
N PRO A 44 10.83 -4.69 -25.13
CA PRO A 44 12.15 -4.60 -24.51
C PRO A 44 12.80 -3.22 -24.68
N GLU A 45 12.51 -2.50 -25.77
CA GLU A 45 12.96 -1.12 -25.98
C GLU A 45 12.32 -0.13 -24.98
N ASP A 46 11.02 -0.29 -24.68
CA ASP A 46 10.31 0.53 -23.69
C ASP A 46 10.87 0.29 -22.29
N VAL A 47 11.11 -0.97 -21.94
CA VAL A 47 11.74 -1.34 -20.65
C VAL A 47 13.13 -0.72 -20.53
N ASN A 48 13.96 -0.84 -21.57
CA ASN A 48 15.28 -0.22 -21.57
C ASN A 48 15.23 1.30 -21.44
N SER A 49 14.29 1.98 -22.10
CA SER A 49 14.10 3.43 -21.95
C SER A 49 13.68 3.79 -20.52
N CYS A 50 12.67 3.08 -19.98
CA CYS A 50 12.19 3.26 -18.61
C CYS A 50 13.32 3.09 -17.58
N VAL A 51 14.07 1.98 -17.61
CA VAL A 51 15.19 1.76 -16.69
C VAL A 51 16.26 2.85 -16.85
N THR A 52 16.54 3.30 -18.07
CA THR A 52 17.51 4.38 -18.32
C THR A 52 17.10 5.69 -17.65
N GLU A 53 15.85 6.13 -17.82
CA GLU A 53 15.33 7.35 -17.20
C GLU A 53 15.26 7.24 -15.67
N VAL A 54 14.80 6.10 -15.15
CA VAL A 54 14.69 5.86 -13.70
C VAL A 54 16.07 5.81 -13.03
N CYS A 55 17.07 5.21 -13.67
CA CYS A 55 18.46 5.27 -13.20
C CYS A 55 19.05 6.69 -13.25
N ALA A 56 18.62 7.55 -14.18
CA ALA A 56 19.01 8.95 -14.19
C ALA A 56 18.35 9.72 -13.04
N ALA A 57 17.05 9.51 -12.80
CA ALA A 57 16.32 10.09 -11.67
C ALA A 57 16.93 9.67 -10.32
N ALA A 58 17.27 8.40 -10.12
CA ALA A 58 17.87 7.88 -8.89
C ALA A 58 19.18 8.61 -8.50
N LYS A 59 19.99 9.01 -9.50
CA LYS A 59 21.26 9.72 -9.31
C LYS A 59 21.10 11.15 -8.81
N THR A 60 19.92 11.77 -9.01
CA THR A 60 19.66 13.15 -8.55
C THR A 60 19.64 13.25 -7.03
N GLY A 61 19.35 12.15 -6.31
CA GLY A 61 19.16 12.16 -4.87
C GLY A 61 17.79 12.63 -4.40
N ALA A 62 16.94 13.19 -5.28
CA ALA A 62 15.69 13.87 -4.89
C ALA A 62 14.74 12.97 -4.06
N TRP A 63 14.67 11.68 -4.39
CA TRP A 63 13.95 10.69 -3.58
C TRP A 63 14.89 9.87 -2.68
N THR A 64 15.98 9.34 -3.25
CA THR A 64 16.88 8.40 -2.56
C THR A 64 17.63 8.99 -1.35
N LYS A 65 17.75 10.32 -1.25
CA LYS A 65 18.39 11.00 -0.11
C LYS A 65 17.41 11.76 0.79
N SER A 66 16.11 11.71 0.50
CA SER A 66 15.07 12.36 1.31
C SER A 66 14.97 11.75 2.72
N SER A 67 14.31 12.46 3.64
CA SER A 67 13.84 11.87 4.90
C SER A 67 12.68 10.91 4.65
N GLY A 68 12.52 9.93 5.53
CA GLY A 68 11.33 9.10 5.61
C GLY A 68 10.06 9.91 5.82
N SER A 69 10.10 10.94 6.67
CA SER A 69 8.99 11.89 6.86
C SER A 69 8.53 12.56 5.55
N TYR A 70 9.47 13.02 4.72
CA TYR A 70 9.16 13.60 3.40
C TYR A 70 8.49 12.57 2.48
N ARG A 71 8.95 11.31 2.49
CA ARG A 71 8.34 10.25 1.68
C ARG A 71 6.94 9.88 2.19
N ALA A 72 6.74 9.85 3.51
CA ALA A 72 5.46 9.55 4.15
C ALA A 72 4.35 10.49 3.66
N THR A 73 4.62 11.78 3.48
CA THR A 73 3.65 12.76 2.93
C THR A 73 3.00 12.29 1.62
N PHE A 74 3.79 11.80 0.66
CA PHE A 74 3.27 11.32 -0.63
C PHE A 74 2.56 9.97 -0.49
N ILE A 75 3.09 9.09 0.36
CA ILE A 75 2.54 7.74 0.57
C ILE A 75 1.14 7.86 1.20
N ARG A 76 0.93 8.78 2.16
CA ARG A 76 -0.40 9.13 2.69
C ARG A 76 -1.30 9.79 1.66
N ALA A 77 -0.79 10.74 0.86
CA ALA A 77 -1.57 11.36 -0.21
C ALA A 77 -2.09 10.33 -1.23
N ILE A 78 -1.30 9.29 -1.53
CA ILE A 78 -1.75 8.15 -2.34
C ILE A 78 -2.83 7.34 -1.59
N ALA A 79 -2.65 7.05 -0.30
CA ALA A 79 -3.67 6.35 0.51
C ALA A 79 -5.02 7.08 0.52
N GLU A 80 -5.04 8.40 0.77
CA GLU A 80 -6.27 9.20 0.76
C GLU A 80 -6.90 9.22 -0.64
N LYS A 81 -6.12 9.40 -1.70
CA LYS A 81 -6.65 9.35 -3.08
C LYS A 81 -7.23 7.98 -3.45
N ILE A 82 -6.73 6.89 -2.88
CA ILE A 82 -7.31 5.54 -3.04
C ILE A 82 -8.63 5.42 -2.29
N LYS A 83 -8.75 6.00 -1.08
CA LYS A 83 -10.04 6.07 -0.33
C LYS A 83 -11.07 6.90 -1.11
N GLU A 84 -10.70 8.09 -1.59
CA GLU A 84 -11.56 8.94 -2.44
C GLU A 84 -12.05 8.19 -3.69
N ASN A 85 -11.17 7.45 -4.36
CA ASN A 85 -11.47 6.73 -5.60
C ASN A 85 -11.97 5.29 -5.39
N LYS A 86 -12.16 4.82 -4.14
CA LYS A 86 -12.52 3.43 -3.80
C LYS A 86 -13.63 2.87 -4.68
N GLY A 87 -14.74 3.59 -4.77
CA GLY A 87 -15.92 3.17 -5.53
C GLY A 87 -15.76 3.18 -7.06
N MET A 88 -14.68 3.75 -7.59
CA MET A 88 -14.27 3.58 -9.00
C MET A 88 -13.30 2.39 -9.12
N LEU A 89 -12.27 2.36 -8.27
CA LEU A 89 -11.21 1.35 -8.31
C LEU A 89 -11.76 -0.07 -8.08
N SER A 90 -12.67 -0.28 -7.11
CA SER A 90 -13.29 -1.60 -6.88
C SER A 90 -14.05 -2.12 -8.11
N LYS A 91 -14.76 -1.22 -8.81
CA LYS A 91 -15.48 -1.55 -10.05
C LYS A 91 -14.53 -1.87 -11.20
N LEU A 92 -13.39 -1.19 -11.29
CA LEU A 92 -12.34 -1.50 -12.28
C LEU A 92 -11.68 -2.85 -11.96
N GLU A 93 -11.34 -3.11 -10.70
CA GLU A 93 -10.75 -4.38 -10.22
C GLU A 93 -11.67 -5.56 -10.58
N SER A 94 -12.97 -5.48 -10.24
CA SER A 94 -13.98 -6.50 -10.59
C SER A 94 -14.26 -6.64 -12.09
N LEU A 95 -14.14 -5.57 -12.88
CA LEU A 95 -14.28 -5.63 -14.34
C LEU A 95 -13.08 -6.33 -15.01
N ASP A 96 -11.88 -6.16 -14.46
CA ASP A 96 -10.61 -6.58 -15.03
C ASP A 96 -10.27 -8.03 -14.63
N ASN A 97 -10.39 -8.39 -13.34
CA ASN A 97 -10.05 -9.74 -12.85
C ASN A 97 -11.25 -10.66 -12.59
N GLY A 98 -12.47 -10.11 -12.49
CA GLY A 98 -13.70 -10.88 -12.29
C GLY A 98 -14.10 -11.19 -10.85
N LYS A 99 -13.42 -10.68 -9.82
CA LYS A 99 -13.85 -10.93 -8.42
C LYS A 99 -15.14 -10.19 -8.07
N PRO A 100 -15.99 -10.74 -7.16
CA PRO A 100 -17.17 -10.06 -6.63
C PRO A 100 -16.87 -8.62 -6.14
N LEU A 101 -17.83 -7.70 -6.31
CA LEU A 101 -17.59 -6.28 -6.03
C LEU A 101 -17.27 -5.99 -4.55
N ASP A 102 -17.85 -6.76 -3.63
CA ASP A 102 -17.58 -6.67 -2.19
C ASP A 102 -16.15 -7.12 -1.83
N GLU A 103 -15.64 -8.17 -2.48
CA GLU A 103 -14.22 -8.53 -2.36
C GLU A 103 -13.30 -7.42 -2.91
N ALA A 104 -13.65 -6.83 -4.06
CA ALA A 104 -12.89 -5.72 -4.62
C ALA A 104 -12.98 -4.43 -3.78
N GLU A 105 -14.08 -4.21 -3.06
CA GLU A 105 -14.19 -3.08 -2.12
C GLU A 105 -13.34 -3.30 -0.86
N ALA A 106 -13.24 -4.54 -0.37
CA ALA A 106 -12.31 -4.90 0.72
C ALA A 106 -10.85 -4.74 0.30
N ASP A 107 -10.47 -5.21 -0.90
CA ASP A 107 -9.14 -5.01 -1.48
C ASP A 107 -8.73 -3.52 -1.46
N MET A 108 -9.65 -2.59 -1.76
CA MET A 108 -9.33 -1.16 -1.79
C MET A 108 -9.10 -0.56 -0.39
N ASP A 109 -9.78 -1.07 0.64
CA ASP A 109 -9.51 -0.67 2.03
C ASP A 109 -8.13 -1.16 2.46
N ASP A 110 -7.79 -2.42 2.16
CA ASP A 110 -6.48 -3.00 2.44
C ASP A 110 -5.36 -2.28 1.67
N VAL A 111 -5.57 -1.93 0.39
CA VAL A 111 -4.64 -1.12 -0.39
C VAL A 111 -4.37 0.22 0.30
N ALA A 112 -5.42 0.97 0.66
CA ALA A 112 -5.25 2.26 1.32
C ALA A 112 -4.52 2.12 2.67
N PHE A 113 -4.84 1.08 3.43
CA PHE A 113 -4.20 0.78 4.71
C PHE A 113 -2.73 0.38 4.56
N VAL A 114 -2.36 -0.38 3.52
CA VAL A 114 -0.97 -0.73 3.20
C VAL A 114 -0.13 0.53 2.97
N PHE A 115 -0.63 1.50 2.19
CA PHE A 115 0.08 2.76 2.00
C PHE A 115 0.23 3.53 3.33
N GLU A 116 -0.84 3.69 4.11
CA GLU A 116 -0.77 4.38 5.41
C GLU A 116 0.21 3.71 6.39
N TYR A 117 0.20 2.38 6.48
CA TYR A 117 1.13 1.61 7.32
C TYR A 117 2.58 1.84 6.93
N TYR A 118 2.90 1.80 5.63
CA TYR A 118 4.26 2.05 5.14
C TYR A 118 4.67 3.52 5.21
N ALA A 119 3.75 4.48 5.23
CA ALA A 119 4.06 5.87 5.55
C ALA A 119 4.56 6.01 6.99
N GLY A 120 3.87 5.40 7.97
CA GLY A 120 4.32 5.36 9.36
C GLY A 120 5.63 4.58 9.57
N LEU A 121 5.91 3.56 8.76
CA LEU A 121 7.22 2.90 8.76
C LEU A 121 8.33 3.74 8.11
N ALA A 122 8.00 4.62 7.15
CA ALA A 122 8.97 5.55 6.57
C ALA A 122 9.46 6.55 7.64
N GLU A 123 8.57 7.12 8.44
CA GLU A 123 8.93 8.03 9.55
C GLU A 123 9.83 7.34 10.59
N LYS A 124 9.45 6.14 11.05
CA LYS A 124 10.26 5.32 11.97
C LYS A 124 11.63 4.90 11.41
N LEU A 125 11.81 4.96 10.10
CA LEU A 125 13.10 4.70 9.47
C LEU A 125 14.08 5.85 9.67
N ASP A 126 13.63 7.10 9.85
CA ASP A 126 14.52 8.22 10.16
C ASP A 126 15.10 8.09 11.58
N GLU A 127 14.29 7.67 12.57
CA GLU A 127 14.71 7.40 13.95
C GLU A 127 15.81 6.31 14.04
N SER A 128 15.81 5.36 13.10
CA SER A 128 16.65 4.15 13.14
C SER A 128 17.52 3.97 11.88
N LYS A 129 17.86 5.10 11.23
CA LYS A 129 18.62 5.16 9.98
C LYS A 129 20.07 4.74 10.13
N GLU A 130 20.68 5.08 11.27
CA GLU A 130 21.97 4.58 11.72
C GLU A 130 21.79 3.87 13.07
N SER A 131 22.56 2.81 13.31
CA SER A 131 22.56 2.08 14.58
C SER A 131 24.01 1.73 14.94
N PRO A 132 24.53 2.17 16.11
CA PRO A 132 25.87 1.81 16.55
C PRO A 132 25.94 0.30 16.87
N ILE A 133 27.09 -0.30 16.61
CA ILE A 133 27.38 -1.70 16.90
C ILE A 133 28.57 -1.75 17.85
N ASP A 134 28.37 -2.30 19.05
CA ASP A 134 29.48 -2.63 19.93
C ASP A 134 30.23 -3.85 19.36
N VAL A 135 31.51 -3.64 19.02
CA VAL A 135 32.42 -4.68 18.50
C VAL A 135 33.40 -5.18 19.57
N GLY A 136 33.23 -4.79 20.83
CA GLY A 136 34.08 -5.20 21.96
C GLY A 136 35.50 -4.62 21.91
N ASN A 137 35.76 -3.62 21.06
CA ASN A 137 37.06 -2.98 20.92
C ASN A 137 36.90 -1.45 20.88
N ALA A 138 37.41 -0.77 21.91
CA ALA A 138 37.32 0.67 22.08
C ALA A 138 38.12 1.51 21.05
N ASP A 139 39.02 0.89 20.28
CA ASP A 139 39.76 1.57 19.20
C ASP A 139 38.90 1.83 17.95
N TYR A 140 37.68 1.28 17.87
CA TYR A 140 36.82 1.32 16.68
C TYR A 140 35.39 1.76 16.98
N GLU A 141 34.90 2.77 16.27
CA GLU A 141 33.47 3.09 16.20
C GLU A 141 32.86 2.41 14.96
N VAL A 142 31.84 1.58 15.15
CA VAL A 142 31.16 0.87 14.07
C VAL A 142 29.67 1.17 14.11
N LYS A 143 29.07 1.42 12.94
CA LYS A 143 27.63 1.61 12.79
C LYS A 143 27.10 0.99 11.51
N VAL A 144 25.89 0.45 11.58
CA VAL A 144 25.11 0.02 10.42
C VAL A 144 24.23 1.18 9.98
N ARG A 145 24.17 1.45 8.67
CA ARG A 145 23.25 2.42 8.08
C ARG A 145 22.29 1.71 7.13
N LYS A 146 21.02 2.07 7.19
CA LYS A 146 19.99 1.66 6.21
C LYS A 146 19.93 2.70 5.10
N GLU A 147 20.21 2.29 3.87
CA GLU A 147 20.11 3.13 2.67
C GLU A 147 19.18 2.45 1.63
N PRO A 148 18.52 3.22 0.73
CA PRO A 148 17.69 2.63 -0.31
C PRO A 148 18.52 1.77 -1.26
N LEU A 149 18.01 0.60 -1.63
CA LEU A 149 18.72 -0.34 -2.50
C LEU A 149 18.89 0.17 -3.95
N GLY A 150 18.08 1.15 -4.37
CA GLY A 150 18.19 1.83 -5.66
C GLY A 150 16.95 1.66 -6.53
N VAL A 151 17.14 1.19 -7.77
CA VAL A 151 16.05 0.91 -8.72
C VAL A 151 15.57 -0.52 -8.53
N VAL A 152 14.27 -0.72 -8.28
CA VAL A 152 13.68 -2.03 -8.02
C VAL A 152 12.61 -2.39 -9.06
N ALA A 153 12.64 -3.64 -9.52
CA ALA A 153 11.65 -4.21 -10.42
C ALA A 153 10.56 -4.93 -9.62
N LEU A 154 9.31 -4.50 -9.77
CA LEU A 154 8.17 -5.06 -9.05
C LEU A 154 7.25 -5.75 -10.07
N ILE A 155 7.09 -7.07 -9.98
CA ILE A 155 6.31 -7.86 -10.94
C ILE A 155 5.18 -8.55 -10.17
N THR A 156 3.93 -8.32 -10.58
CA THR A 156 2.73 -8.70 -9.80
C THR A 156 1.74 -9.56 -10.62
N PRO A 157 0.96 -10.42 -9.95
CA PRO A 157 -0.04 -11.27 -10.58
C PRO A 157 -1.35 -10.49 -10.83
N TRP A 158 -2.33 -11.19 -11.39
CA TRP A 158 -3.64 -10.68 -11.80
C TRP A 158 -4.78 -10.94 -10.79
N ASN A 159 -4.55 -11.71 -9.73
CA ASN A 159 -5.61 -12.17 -8.82
C ASN A 159 -5.99 -11.16 -7.73
N TYR A 160 -5.02 -10.35 -7.31
CA TYR A 160 -5.22 -9.15 -6.49
C TYR A 160 -4.38 -8.00 -7.08
N PRO A 161 -4.71 -7.51 -8.31
CA PRO A 161 -3.87 -6.60 -9.09
C PRO A 161 -3.32 -5.42 -8.28
N LEU A 162 -4.20 -4.60 -7.68
CA LEU A 162 -3.77 -3.39 -7.00
C LEU A 162 -3.19 -3.68 -5.61
N LEU A 163 -3.72 -4.66 -4.87
CA LEU A 163 -3.21 -5.03 -3.55
C LEU A 163 -1.80 -5.62 -3.61
N MET A 164 -1.52 -6.50 -4.59
CA MET A 164 -0.16 -7.03 -4.80
C MET A 164 0.81 -5.95 -5.31
N ALA A 165 0.31 -4.95 -6.04
CA ALA A 165 1.10 -3.76 -6.37
C ALA A 165 1.39 -2.93 -5.11
N ALA A 166 0.40 -2.67 -4.26
CA ALA A 166 0.55 -1.92 -3.01
C ALA A 166 1.58 -2.55 -2.07
N TRP A 167 1.51 -3.88 -1.86
CA TRP A 167 2.46 -4.67 -1.06
C TRP A 167 3.92 -4.59 -1.54
N LYS A 168 4.17 -4.08 -2.76
CA LYS A 168 5.52 -3.89 -3.30
C LYS A 168 5.91 -2.42 -3.46
N VAL A 169 4.97 -1.59 -3.94
CA VAL A 169 5.18 -0.15 -4.21
C VAL A 169 5.30 0.62 -2.90
N ALA A 170 4.41 0.42 -1.93
CA ALA A 170 4.42 1.14 -0.66
C ALA A 170 5.73 0.94 0.14
N PRO A 171 6.24 -0.30 0.37
CA PRO A 171 7.54 -0.48 1.02
C PRO A 171 8.72 0.04 0.19
N ALA A 172 8.69 -0.07 -1.14
CA ALA A 172 9.75 0.46 -1.99
C ALA A 172 9.85 1.99 -1.91
N LEU A 173 8.70 2.68 -1.95
CA LEU A 173 8.63 4.12 -1.75
C LEU A 173 9.05 4.51 -0.33
N ALA A 174 8.56 3.82 0.71
CA ALA A 174 8.93 4.08 2.10
C ALA A 174 10.44 3.94 2.36
N ALA A 175 11.07 2.92 1.77
CA ALA A 175 12.52 2.71 1.81
C ALA A 175 13.34 3.70 0.96
N GLY A 176 12.70 4.57 0.15
CA GLY A 176 13.37 5.54 -0.72
C GLY A 176 13.88 4.97 -2.05
N CYS A 177 13.45 3.78 -2.44
CA CYS A 177 13.77 3.20 -3.75
C CYS A 177 12.94 3.87 -4.86
N LEU A 178 13.43 3.77 -6.10
CA LEU A 178 12.64 4.09 -7.30
C LEU A 178 12.12 2.78 -7.88
N CYS A 179 10.82 2.68 -8.16
CA CYS A 179 10.19 1.42 -8.53
C CYS A 179 9.66 1.40 -9.98
N ILE A 180 9.84 0.26 -10.64
CA ILE A 180 9.27 -0.05 -11.96
C ILE A 180 8.32 -1.23 -11.78
N LEU A 181 7.02 -0.95 -11.81
CA LEU A 181 5.94 -1.92 -11.66
C LEU A 181 5.55 -2.49 -13.04
N LYS A 182 5.54 -3.83 -13.16
CA LYS A 182 5.06 -4.59 -14.31
C LYS A 182 3.90 -5.48 -13.86
N PRO A 183 2.65 -4.97 -13.85
CA PRO A 183 1.49 -5.76 -13.47
C PRO A 183 1.14 -6.79 -14.55
N SER A 184 0.37 -7.82 -14.18
CA SER A 184 0.03 -8.87 -15.14
C SER A 184 -0.81 -8.33 -16.30
N GLU A 185 -0.45 -8.74 -17.52
CA GLU A 185 -1.17 -8.45 -18.76
C GLU A 185 -2.63 -8.93 -18.78
N LEU A 186 -3.05 -9.77 -17.82
CA LEU A 186 -4.42 -10.23 -17.65
C LEU A 186 -5.28 -9.31 -16.78
N ALA A 187 -4.68 -8.52 -15.89
CA ALA A 187 -5.35 -7.51 -15.09
C ALA A 187 -4.34 -6.44 -14.65
N SER A 188 -4.51 -5.23 -15.18
CA SER A 188 -3.57 -4.10 -15.10
C SER A 188 -4.23 -2.74 -14.93
N VAL A 189 -5.56 -2.64 -15.09
CA VAL A 189 -6.28 -1.36 -15.22
C VAL A 189 -6.09 -0.51 -13.96
N THR A 190 -6.31 -1.08 -12.78
CA THR A 190 -6.15 -0.38 -11.50
C THR A 190 -4.70 -0.07 -11.15
N CYS A 191 -3.73 -0.83 -11.67
CA CYS A 191 -2.30 -0.50 -11.55
C CYS A 191 -1.91 0.71 -12.42
N LEU A 192 -2.59 0.92 -13.55
CA LEU A 192 -2.47 2.16 -14.33
C LEU A 192 -3.21 3.33 -13.63
N GLU A 193 -4.34 3.07 -12.97
CA GLU A 193 -5.00 4.09 -12.14
C GLU A 193 -4.19 4.46 -10.88
N LEU A 194 -3.39 3.56 -10.31
CA LEU A 194 -2.41 3.92 -9.27
C LEU A 194 -1.37 4.92 -9.78
N ALA A 195 -0.91 4.76 -11.03
CA ALA A 195 -0.06 5.76 -11.68
C ALA A 195 -0.81 7.08 -11.93
N ALA A 196 -2.11 7.04 -12.26
CA ALA A 196 -2.94 8.24 -12.40
C ALA A 196 -3.13 8.97 -11.06
N ILE A 197 -3.37 8.25 -9.96
CA ILE A 197 -3.42 8.80 -8.61
C ILE A 197 -2.08 9.44 -8.22
N ALA A 198 -0.97 8.72 -8.42
CA ALA A 198 0.38 9.25 -8.17
C ALA A 198 0.73 10.47 -9.06
N HIS A 199 0.11 10.58 -10.24
CA HIS A 199 0.22 11.73 -11.14
C HIS A 199 -0.69 12.89 -10.71
N GLU A 200 -1.90 12.64 -10.22
CA GLU A 200 -2.83 13.66 -9.74
C GLU A 200 -2.30 14.36 -8.49
N VAL A 201 -1.71 13.59 -7.56
CA VAL A 201 -0.91 14.12 -6.43
C VAL A 201 0.18 15.09 -6.92
N ALA A 202 0.60 14.99 -8.19
CA ALA A 202 1.54 15.90 -8.82
C ALA A 202 0.94 17.01 -9.73
N THR A 203 -0.37 17.09 -10.01
CA THR A 203 -0.89 17.99 -11.08
C THR A 203 -1.95 19.01 -10.67
N LEU A 204 -1.59 19.87 -9.72
CA LEU A 204 -2.20 21.19 -9.48
C LEU A 204 -1.06 22.17 -9.16
N ILE A 205 -1.13 23.51 -9.28
CA ILE A 205 -2.10 24.40 -9.95
C ILE A 205 -1.49 24.92 -11.26
N THR A 206 -2.32 25.59 -12.08
CA THR A 206 -1.84 26.67 -12.95
C THR A 206 -2.81 27.86 -12.92
N HIS A 207 -2.27 29.06 -12.75
CA HIS A 207 -2.91 30.39 -12.93
C HIS A 207 -4.03 30.78 -11.92
N ASP A 208 -4.23 32.07 -11.55
CA ASP A 208 -3.67 33.32 -12.12
C ASP A 208 -3.29 34.39 -11.07
N GLY A 209 -2.71 35.50 -11.53
CA GLY A 209 -2.15 36.58 -10.72
C GLY A 209 -3.09 37.75 -10.35
N PRO A 210 -2.58 38.99 -10.20
CA PRO A 210 -2.66 39.71 -8.93
C PRO A 210 -3.63 40.91 -8.94
N ASP A 211 -4.05 41.37 -7.75
CA ASP A 211 -4.39 42.78 -7.57
C ASP A 211 -4.12 43.30 -6.14
N SER A 212 -4.29 44.61 -6.00
CA SER A 212 -3.76 45.47 -4.95
C SER A 212 -4.87 46.30 -4.30
N SER A 213 -4.77 46.57 -3.00
CA SER A 213 -5.18 47.87 -2.45
C SER A 213 -4.62 48.11 -1.06
N ASP A 214 -4.10 49.31 -0.87
CA ASP A 214 -3.65 49.86 0.41
C ASP A 214 -4.86 50.27 1.28
N ARG A 215 -4.71 50.22 2.62
CA ARG A 215 -5.42 51.10 3.57
C ARG A 215 -4.86 50.95 4.98
N GLY A 216 -4.33 52.04 5.53
CA GLY A 216 -3.83 52.09 6.91
C GLY A 216 -4.90 52.52 7.92
N TYR A 217 -4.67 52.17 9.18
CA TYR A 217 -5.36 52.71 10.35
C TYR A 217 -4.33 53.08 11.42
N ASP A 218 -4.56 54.22 12.07
CA ASP A 218 -3.78 54.71 13.21
C ASP A 218 -4.74 55.01 14.37
N LEU A 219 -4.68 54.21 15.43
CA LEU A 219 -5.38 54.44 16.70
C LEU A 219 -4.51 53.88 17.83
N GLU A 220 -4.08 54.76 18.74
CA GLU A 220 -3.09 54.43 19.75
C GLU A 220 -3.67 53.72 20.98
N ARG A 221 -3.28 52.45 21.16
CA ARG A 221 -3.03 51.87 22.49
C ARG A 221 -1.70 51.12 22.47
N LYS A 222 -0.67 51.74 23.05
CA LYS A 222 0.69 51.18 23.16
C LYS A 222 0.93 50.70 24.59
N VAL A 223 1.08 49.38 24.77
CA VAL A 223 1.65 48.81 25.99
C VAL A 223 3.16 48.68 25.78
N VAL A 224 3.95 49.15 26.74
CA VAL A 224 5.40 48.96 26.78
C VAL A 224 5.71 48.25 28.08
N PHE A 225 6.48 47.17 28.01
CA PHE A 225 6.97 46.44 29.17
C PHE A 225 8.49 46.26 29.05
N ASP A 226 9.20 46.47 30.16
CA ASP A 226 10.65 46.36 30.28
C ASP A 226 10.95 45.44 31.49
N GLY A 227 11.70 44.37 31.29
CA GLY A 227 12.05 43.38 32.31
C GLY A 227 11.41 41.99 32.11
N ARG A 228 11.00 41.34 33.22
CA ARG A 228 10.44 39.97 33.23
C ARG A 228 8.94 39.99 33.54
N LEU A 229 8.13 39.29 32.76
CA LEU A 229 6.69 39.13 32.98
C LEU A 229 6.31 37.66 33.08
N GLU A 230 5.70 37.28 34.21
CA GLU A 230 5.20 35.92 34.52
C GLU A 230 3.65 35.88 34.56
N GLY A 231 2.98 36.90 33.98
CA GLY A 231 1.54 37.13 34.12
C GLY A 231 0.79 37.13 32.79
N VAL A 232 -0.54 37.08 32.84
CA VAL A 232 -1.42 37.03 31.66
C VAL A 232 -1.84 38.43 31.22
N ILE A 233 -1.72 38.73 29.92
CA ILE A 233 -2.29 39.92 29.27
C ILE A 233 -3.54 39.51 28.49
N ILE A 234 -4.69 40.13 28.77
CA ILE A 234 -5.94 39.95 28.00
C ILE A 234 -6.33 41.29 27.38
N ALA A 235 -6.63 41.31 26.08
CA ALA A 235 -7.02 42.53 25.37
C ALA A 235 -8.20 42.29 24.41
N ASP A 236 -9.28 43.04 24.61
CA ASP A 236 -10.43 43.19 23.69
C ASP A 236 -10.48 44.66 23.29
N THR A 237 -9.95 45.01 22.11
CA THR A 237 -9.81 46.40 21.65
C THR A 237 -9.71 46.53 20.13
N ALA A 238 -10.14 47.67 19.56
CA ALA A 238 -10.06 47.89 18.11
C ALA A 238 -8.65 47.75 17.51
N ALA A 239 -7.59 48.18 18.21
CA ALA A 239 -6.21 47.96 17.78
C ALA A 239 -5.26 48.02 18.98
N MET A 240 -4.19 47.20 18.96
CA MET A 240 -3.21 47.13 20.04
C MET A 240 -1.77 47.06 19.51
N LYS A 241 -0.87 47.82 20.14
CA LYS A 241 0.58 47.68 19.97
C LYS A 241 1.24 47.27 21.29
N VAL A 242 1.84 46.08 21.31
CA VAL A 242 2.69 45.62 22.41
C VAL A 242 4.14 45.84 22.02
N VAL A 243 4.92 46.46 22.89
CA VAL A 243 6.39 46.51 22.82
C VAL A 243 6.91 45.87 24.09
N PHE A 244 7.76 44.86 23.96
CA PHE A 244 8.28 44.10 25.08
C PHE A 244 9.81 44.03 24.97
N ASP A 245 10.51 44.53 25.98
CA ASP A 245 11.96 44.57 26.08
C ASP A 245 12.39 43.70 27.29
N GLY A 246 12.77 42.44 27.07
CA GLY A 246 13.15 41.52 28.17
C GLY A 246 12.69 40.06 28.00
N ARG A 247 12.19 39.44 29.08
CA ARG A 247 11.81 38.00 29.14
C ARG A 247 10.32 37.79 29.44
N LEU A 248 9.59 37.12 28.54
CA LEU A 248 8.17 36.79 28.73
C LEU A 248 7.98 35.29 28.99
N GLU A 249 7.47 35.00 30.19
CA GLU A 249 7.17 33.67 30.73
C GLU A 249 5.67 33.60 31.15
N GLY A 250 4.81 34.21 30.34
CA GLY A 250 3.38 34.29 30.61
C GLY A 250 2.57 34.59 29.34
N VAL A 251 1.26 34.38 29.42
CA VAL A 251 0.39 34.27 28.23
C VAL A 251 -0.17 35.62 27.77
N ILE A 252 -0.20 35.85 26.46
CA ILE A 252 -0.97 36.95 25.85
C ILE A 252 -2.20 36.37 25.14
N ILE A 253 -3.39 36.93 25.40
CA ILE A 253 -4.65 36.61 24.70
C ILE A 253 -5.23 37.91 24.16
N ALA A 254 -5.48 38.01 22.85
CA ALA A 254 -6.00 39.23 22.25
C ALA A 254 -7.07 38.96 21.17
N ASP A 255 -8.18 39.69 21.25
CA ASP A 255 -9.21 39.85 20.21
C ASP A 255 -9.18 41.32 19.78
N THR A 256 -8.70 41.60 18.56
CA THR A 256 -8.52 42.98 18.08
C THR A 256 -8.65 43.10 16.56
N ALA A 257 -9.10 44.24 16.02
CA ALA A 257 -9.12 44.39 14.55
C ALA A 257 -7.71 44.55 13.92
N ALA A 258 -6.70 44.95 14.69
CA ALA A 258 -5.30 44.91 14.27
C ALA A 258 -4.31 44.84 15.45
N MET A 259 -3.35 43.90 15.41
CA MET A 259 -2.33 43.76 16.44
C MET A 259 -0.91 43.93 15.89
N LYS A 260 -0.08 44.70 16.60
CA LYS A 260 1.37 44.76 16.37
C LYS A 260 2.14 44.39 17.63
N VAL A 261 2.86 43.27 17.59
CA VAL A 261 3.82 42.87 18.62
C VAL A 261 5.22 43.25 18.16
N VAL A 262 5.98 43.92 19.03
CA VAL A 262 7.42 44.12 18.90
C VAL A 262 8.07 43.50 20.14
N PHE A 263 8.94 42.54 19.95
CA PHE A 263 9.54 41.76 21.02
C PHE A 263 11.05 41.77 20.89
N ASN A 264 11.74 42.28 21.91
CA ASN A 264 13.20 42.40 21.96
C ASN A 264 13.69 41.61 23.20
N GLY A 265 14.19 40.38 23.02
CA GLY A 265 14.59 39.50 24.13
C GLY A 265 14.18 38.02 23.94
N SER A 266 13.71 37.33 25.01
CA SER A 266 13.20 35.94 24.89
C SER A 266 11.71 35.77 25.22
N LEU A 267 10.99 35.05 24.35
CA LEU A 267 9.63 34.56 24.58
C LEU A 267 9.68 33.05 24.84
N GLU A 268 9.20 32.61 25.99
CA GLU A 268 9.31 31.21 26.44
C GLU A 268 7.95 30.52 26.69
N ASP A 269 6.84 31.26 26.54
CA ASP A 269 5.47 30.79 26.74
C ASP A 269 4.55 31.21 25.57
N VAL A 270 3.22 31.16 25.72
CA VAL A 270 2.24 31.22 24.62
C VAL A 270 1.69 32.62 24.33
N ILE A 271 1.53 32.95 23.04
CA ILE A 271 0.72 34.07 22.53
C ILE A 271 -0.45 33.50 21.73
N LEU A 272 -1.70 33.89 22.07
CA LEU A 272 -2.95 33.53 21.39
C LEU A 272 -3.62 34.81 20.85
N VAL A 273 -3.94 34.87 19.55
CA VAL A 273 -4.53 36.08 18.94
C VAL A 273 -5.61 35.74 17.92
N ASP A 274 -6.74 36.43 18.00
CA ASP A 274 -7.75 36.57 16.94
C ASP A 274 -7.67 38.03 16.43
N THR A 275 -7.36 38.23 15.14
CA THR A 275 -7.26 39.59 14.60
C THR A 275 -7.36 39.71 13.09
N ALA A 276 -8.04 40.73 12.56
CA ALA A 276 -8.09 40.91 11.09
C ALA A 276 -6.71 41.20 10.44
N ALA A 277 -5.71 41.69 11.19
CA ALA A 277 -4.33 41.80 10.69
C ALA A 277 -3.28 41.80 11.81
N MET A 278 -2.31 40.89 11.72
CA MET A 278 -1.22 40.76 12.70
C MET A 278 0.15 41.13 12.12
N LYS A 279 0.93 41.92 12.85
CA LYS A 279 2.37 42.11 12.59
C LYS A 279 3.21 41.78 13.81
N VAL A 280 4.03 40.74 13.71
CA VAL A 280 5.08 40.40 14.67
C VAL A 280 6.41 40.95 14.17
N VAL A 281 7.13 41.63 15.05
CA VAL A 281 8.55 41.96 14.88
C VAL A 281 9.27 41.38 16.09
N PHE A 282 10.25 40.52 15.86
CA PHE A 282 10.99 39.81 16.90
C PHE A 282 12.49 40.04 16.71
N ASP A 283 13.19 40.39 17.78
CA ASP A 283 14.64 40.62 17.86
C ASP A 283 15.18 39.87 19.09
N GLY A 284 15.71 38.66 18.91
CA GLY A 284 16.17 37.81 20.02
C GLY A 284 15.88 36.32 19.86
N ARG A 285 15.28 35.69 20.89
CA ARG A 285 14.96 34.24 20.91
C ARG A 285 13.47 33.92 21.09
N LEU A 286 12.92 33.09 20.21
CA LEU A 286 11.58 32.52 20.37
C LEU A 286 11.71 31.05 20.75
N GLU A 287 11.42 30.72 22.01
CA GLU A 287 11.41 29.36 22.56
C GLU A 287 9.96 28.86 22.81
N GLY A 288 9.01 29.78 23.02
CA GLY A 288 7.58 29.53 23.23
C GLY A 288 6.75 29.35 21.94
N VAL A 289 5.42 29.56 22.05
CA VAL A 289 4.46 29.29 20.96
C VAL A 289 3.64 30.53 20.59
N ILE A 290 3.45 30.80 19.31
CA ILE A 290 2.51 31.81 18.81
C ILE A 290 1.37 31.07 18.07
N ILE A 291 0.12 31.34 18.41
CA ILE A 291 -1.07 30.85 17.70
C ILE A 291 -1.91 32.07 17.29
N ALA A 292 -2.22 32.19 15.99
CA ALA A 292 -2.96 33.32 15.44
C ALA A 292 -4.05 32.88 14.46
N ASP A 293 -5.26 33.40 14.59
CA ASP A 293 -6.28 33.45 13.55
C ASP A 293 -6.28 34.87 12.98
N THR A 294 -5.97 35.05 11.68
CA THR A 294 -5.87 36.39 11.10
C THR A 294 -6.00 36.48 9.60
N ALA A 295 -6.79 37.42 9.06
CA ALA A 295 -6.88 37.58 7.60
C ALA A 295 -5.54 37.95 6.91
N ALA A 296 -4.57 38.53 7.62
CA ALA A 296 -3.21 38.71 7.09
C ALA A 296 -2.13 38.77 8.19
N MET A 297 -1.11 37.91 8.11
CA MET A 297 0.01 37.87 9.06
C MET A 297 1.32 38.35 8.43
N LYS A 298 2.06 39.22 9.12
CA LYS A 298 3.45 39.55 8.78
C LYS A 298 4.39 39.31 9.95
N VAL A 299 5.30 38.34 9.80
CA VAL A 299 6.38 38.08 10.74
C VAL A 299 7.68 38.71 10.20
N VAL A 300 8.36 39.47 11.04
CA VAL A 300 9.75 39.89 10.83
C VAL A 300 10.55 39.39 12.02
N PHE A 301 11.59 38.61 11.77
CA PHE A 301 12.36 37.93 12.81
C PHE A 301 13.84 38.20 12.59
N ASP A 302 14.54 38.64 13.63
CA ASP A 302 15.99 38.79 13.70
C ASP A 302 16.47 38.01 14.94
N GLY A 303 17.36 37.03 14.76
CA GLY A 303 17.87 36.19 15.86
C GLY A 303 17.63 34.68 15.69
N ARG A 304 17.16 33.99 16.73
CA ARG A 304 17.00 32.52 16.77
C ARG A 304 15.57 32.08 17.11
N LEU A 305 14.98 31.20 16.29
CA LEU A 305 13.66 30.61 16.53
C LEU A 305 13.84 29.12 16.83
N GLU A 306 13.45 28.71 18.02
CA GLU A 306 13.53 27.34 18.58
C GLU A 306 12.11 26.79 18.90
N GLY A 307 11.14 27.67 19.11
CA GLY A 307 9.72 27.36 19.38
C GLY A 307 8.85 27.21 18.12
N VAL A 308 7.53 27.44 18.27
CA VAL A 308 6.55 27.17 17.21
C VAL A 308 5.69 28.39 16.88
N ILE A 309 5.42 28.62 15.59
CA ILE A 309 4.39 29.56 15.13
C ILE A 309 3.29 28.75 14.44
N ILE A 310 2.03 28.97 14.82
CA ILE A 310 0.83 28.38 14.22
C ILE A 310 -0.05 29.54 13.75
N ALA A 311 -0.49 29.53 12.49
CA ALA A 311 -1.37 30.57 11.95
C ALA A 311 -2.49 29.98 11.07
N ASP A 312 -3.72 30.45 11.22
CA ASP A 312 -4.74 30.42 10.17
C ASP A 312 -4.76 31.82 9.54
N THR A 313 -4.45 31.94 8.23
CA THR A 313 -4.38 33.26 7.60
C THR A 313 -4.52 33.27 6.08
N ALA A 314 -5.38 34.15 5.54
CA ALA A 314 -5.53 34.25 4.08
C ALA A 314 -4.22 34.67 3.35
N ALA A 315 -3.30 35.38 4.01
CA ALA A 315 -1.97 35.67 3.45
C ALA A 315 -0.89 35.90 4.52
N MET A 316 0.24 35.19 4.40
CA MET A 316 1.38 35.30 5.31
C MET A 316 2.64 35.84 4.63
N LYS A 317 3.34 36.78 5.28
CA LYS A 317 4.69 37.21 4.88
C LYS A 317 5.69 37.06 6.01
N VAL A 318 6.68 36.20 5.81
CA VAL A 318 7.81 35.99 6.73
C VAL A 318 9.05 36.66 6.18
N VAL A 319 9.73 37.45 7.00
CA VAL A 319 11.09 37.95 6.75
C VAL A 319 11.94 37.48 7.92
N PHE A 320 12.95 36.67 7.66
CA PHE A 320 13.73 36.00 8.69
C PHE A 320 15.23 36.25 8.46
N ASN A 321 15.89 36.82 9.45
CA ASN A 321 17.32 37.03 9.50
C ASN A 321 17.86 36.24 10.72
N GLY A 322 18.83 35.34 10.53
CA GLY A 322 19.38 34.52 11.63
C GLY A 322 19.16 33.01 11.49
N ARG A 323 18.79 32.29 12.57
CA ARG A 323 18.76 30.81 12.61
C ARG A 323 17.38 30.25 12.98
N LEU A 324 16.82 29.41 12.09
CA LEU A 324 15.54 28.73 12.30
C LEU A 324 15.79 27.25 12.64
N GLU A 325 15.43 26.87 13.87
CA GLU A 325 15.56 25.54 14.48
C GLU A 325 14.24 25.02 15.06
N GLY A 326 13.16 25.78 14.93
CA GLY A 326 11.79 25.38 15.26
C GLY A 326 10.84 25.52 14.07
N VAL A 327 9.55 25.31 14.30
CA VAL A 327 8.57 25.06 13.23
C VAL A 327 7.65 26.25 13.01
N ILE A 328 7.40 26.58 11.75
CA ILE A 328 6.30 27.48 11.35
C ILE A 328 5.24 26.62 10.66
N ILE A 329 4.03 26.60 11.22
CA ILE A 329 2.81 25.98 10.69
C ILE A 329 1.88 27.13 10.29
N ALA A 330 1.39 27.16 9.05
CA ALA A 330 0.44 28.19 8.64
C ALA A 330 -0.55 27.66 7.60
N ASP A 331 -1.85 27.60 7.90
CA ASP A 331 -2.90 27.44 6.88
C ASP A 331 -3.06 28.77 6.14
N THR A 332 -2.64 28.82 4.88
CA THR A 332 -2.67 30.07 4.12
C THR A 332 -2.80 29.90 2.62
N ALA A 333 -3.68 30.71 2.02
CA ALA A 333 -3.83 30.76 0.56
C ALA A 333 -2.58 31.35 -0.15
N ALA A 334 -1.74 32.13 0.54
CA ALA A 334 -0.53 32.72 -0.03
C ALA A 334 0.56 33.04 1.02
N MET A 335 1.68 32.31 0.96
CA MET A 335 2.87 32.62 1.78
C MET A 335 4.01 33.24 0.96
N LYS A 336 4.68 34.28 1.49
CA LYS A 336 5.96 34.78 0.99
C LYS A 336 7.03 34.80 2.08
N VAL A 337 8.03 33.94 1.94
CA VAL A 337 9.21 33.89 2.81
C VAL A 337 10.38 34.65 2.17
N VAL A 338 11.10 35.43 2.98
CA VAL A 338 12.40 36.03 2.64
C VAL A 338 13.36 35.63 3.76
N PHE A 339 14.40 34.85 3.43
CA PHE A 339 15.27 34.21 4.42
C PHE A 339 16.73 34.59 4.19
N ASN A 340 17.38 35.16 5.20
CA ASN A 340 18.78 35.57 5.21
C ASN A 340 19.49 34.96 6.43
N GLY A 341 19.93 33.71 6.33
CA GLY A 341 20.45 32.99 7.49
C GLY A 341 20.69 31.50 7.26
N SER A 342 20.58 30.69 8.31
CA SER A 342 20.70 29.22 8.26
C SER A 342 19.40 28.53 8.69
N LEU A 343 18.86 27.70 7.79
CA LEU A 343 17.64 26.91 7.96
C LEU A 343 18.04 25.48 8.36
N GLU A 344 17.67 25.06 9.56
CA GLU A 344 18.00 23.72 10.07
C GLU A 344 16.76 22.84 10.31
N ASP A 345 15.57 23.44 10.40
CA ASP A 345 14.28 22.74 10.52
C ASP A 345 13.24 23.25 9.49
N VAL A 346 12.00 22.73 9.56
CA VAL A 346 10.98 22.78 8.52
C VAL A 346 9.98 23.94 8.68
N ILE A 347 9.70 24.62 7.57
CA ILE A 347 8.51 25.48 7.43
C ILE A 347 7.40 24.64 6.80
N LEU A 348 6.36 24.36 7.58
CA LEU A 348 5.14 23.66 7.16
C LEU A 348 4.08 24.69 6.75
N VAL A 349 4.00 24.97 5.46
CA VAL A 349 2.86 25.73 4.93
C VAL A 349 1.71 24.75 4.76
N ASP A 350 0.74 24.81 5.67
CA ASP A 350 -0.55 24.24 5.37
C ASP A 350 -1.16 25.09 4.24
N THR A 351 -1.39 24.41 3.16
CA THR A 351 -2.36 24.85 2.18
C THR A 351 -3.29 23.66 2.13
N ALA A 352 -4.60 23.90 2.17
CA ALA A 352 -5.60 22.89 1.83
C ALA A 352 -5.40 22.24 0.43
N ALA A 353 -4.36 22.64 -0.30
CA ALA A 353 -3.62 21.73 -1.16
C ALA A 353 -2.10 22.00 -1.18
N MET A 354 -1.35 21.31 -0.30
CA MET A 354 0.12 21.21 -0.33
C MET A 354 0.55 20.42 -1.57
N LYS A 355 0.77 21.14 -2.68
CA LYS A 355 0.96 20.56 -4.03
C LYS A 355 2.38 20.08 -4.28
N VAL A 356 2.75 19.01 -3.58
CA VAL A 356 4.06 18.38 -3.72
C VAL A 356 3.98 17.26 -4.75
N ARG A 357 4.72 17.41 -5.85
CA ARG A 357 4.78 16.37 -6.90
C ARG A 357 5.56 15.15 -6.40
N LEU A 358 4.99 13.95 -6.50
CA LEU A 358 5.78 12.72 -6.38
C LEU A 358 6.96 12.84 -7.36
N PRO A 359 8.23 12.80 -6.90
CA PRO A 359 9.34 13.12 -7.79
C PRO A 359 9.41 12.18 -9.00
N ALA A 360 9.85 12.74 -10.13
CA ALA A 360 9.92 12.01 -11.39
C ALA A 360 10.79 10.75 -11.23
N GLY A 361 10.23 9.59 -11.61
CA GLY A 361 10.90 8.30 -11.51
C GLY A 361 10.65 7.51 -10.22
N CYS A 362 9.99 8.06 -9.18
CA CYS A 362 9.68 7.31 -7.95
C CYS A 362 8.79 6.08 -8.20
N LEU A 363 7.70 6.29 -8.95
CA LEU A 363 6.81 5.24 -9.45
C LEU A 363 6.77 5.29 -10.97
N ASN A 364 6.92 4.12 -11.59
CA ASN A 364 6.81 3.91 -13.03
C ASN A 364 5.99 2.64 -13.24
N VAL A 365 5.08 2.63 -14.20
CA VAL A 365 4.19 1.50 -14.48
C VAL A 365 4.30 1.15 -15.97
N ILE A 366 4.74 -0.08 -16.24
CA ILE A 366 4.89 -0.63 -17.59
C ILE A 366 4.03 -1.88 -17.74
N THR A 367 2.97 -1.80 -18.54
CA THR A 367 2.17 -2.96 -18.93
C THR A 367 2.74 -3.60 -20.19
N GLY A 368 2.67 -4.92 -20.29
CA GLY A 368 3.24 -5.70 -21.40
C GLY A 368 3.29 -7.17 -21.01
N THR A 369 3.62 -8.07 -21.93
CA THR A 369 3.63 -9.51 -21.61
C THR A 369 4.74 -9.86 -20.61
N GLY A 370 4.66 -11.02 -19.97
CA GLY A 370 5.75 -11.57 -19.16
C GLY A 370 7.07 -11.73 -19.95
N VAL A 371 7.00 -11.93 -21.27
CA VAL A 371 8.18 -12.08 -22.14
C VAL A 371 8.72 -10.71 -22.58
N ASP A 372 7.86 -9.81 -23.05
CA ASP A 372 8.28 -8.56 -23.69
C ASP A 372 8.61 -7.44 -22.70
N ALA A 373 8.00 -7.48 -21.49
CA ALA A 373 8.24 -6.49 -20.44
C ALA A 373 8.85 -7.11 -19.17
N GLY A 374 8.38 -8.30 -18.74
CA GLY A 374 8.82 -8.91 -17.47
C GLY A 374 10.23 -9.49 -17.52
N ALA A 375 10.56 -10.25 -18.56
CA ALA A 375 11.88 -10.87 -18.74
C ALA A 375 13.02 -9.84 -18.90
N PRO A 376 12.96 -8.83 -19.81
CA PRO A 376 14.03 -7.84 -19.93
C PRO A 376 14.23 -7.05 -18.62
N LEU A 377 13.15 -6.72 -17.91
CA LEU A 377 13.24 -6.02 -16.62
C LEU A 377 13.93 -6.89 -15.54
N SER A 378 13.65 -8.20 -15.52
CA SER A 378 14.25 -9.15 -14.56
C SER A 378 15.74 -9.41 -14.82
N SER A 379 16.21 -9.23 -16.06
CA SER A 379 17.60 -9.44 -16.47
C SER A 379 18.44 -8.15 -16.57
N ASP A 380 17.85 -6.98 -16.34
CA ASP A 380 18.57 -5.71 -16.52
C ASP A 380 19.63 -5.51 -15.42
N PRO A 381 20.93 -5.33 -15.75
CA PRO A 381 22.00 -5.20 -14.77
C PRO A 381 21.88 -3.94 -13.90
N ARG A 382 21.06 -2.96 -14.29
CA ARG A 382 20.85 -1.70 -13.57
C ARG A 382 19.76 -1.80 -12.50
N VAL A 383 18.93 -2.83 -12.55
CA VAL A 383 17.98 -3.15 -11.48
C VAL A 383 18.76 -3.75 -10.30
N ALA A 384 18.49 -3.25 -9.09
CA ALA A 384 19.19 -3.64 -7.87
C ALA A 384 18.52 -4.83 -7.15
N LYS A 385 17.20 -4.99 -7.28
CA LYS A 385 16.42 -6.13 -6.77
C LYS A 385 15.19 -6.37 -7.63
N VAL A 386 14.82 -7.63 -7.80
CA VAL A 386 13.54 -8.03 -8.39
C VAL A 386 12.63 -8.54 -7.26
N ALA A 387 11.38 -8.07 -7.22
CA ALA A 387 10.35 -8.55 -6.31
C ALA A 387 9.19 -9.09 -7.15
N PHE A 388 9.07 -10.42 -7.23
CA PHE A 388 8.12 -11.13 -8.07
C PHE A 388 7.04 -11.82 -7.23
N THR A 389 5.79 -11.76 -7.69
CA THR A 389 4.71 -12.62 -7.20
C THR A 389 4.03 -13.31 -8.40
N GLY A 390 3.82 -14.62 -8.33
CA GLY A 390 3.19 -15.40 -9.41
C GLY A 390 3.55 -16.89 -9.41
N SER A 391 3.30 -17.62 -10.50
CA SER A 391 3.53 -19.08 -10.53
C SER A 391 5.00 -19.49 -10.33
N SER A 392 5.25 -20.63 -9.68
CA SER A 392 6.61 -21.11 -9.35
C SER A 392 7.50 -21.33 -10.57
N VAL A 393 6.93 -21.79 -11.69
CA VAL A 393 7.64 -21.95 -12.98
C VAL A 393 8.15 -20.60 -13.52
N THR A 394 7.38 -19.53 -13.35
CA THR A 394 7.82 -18.17 -13.75
C THR A 394 8.79 -17.58 -12.74
N GLY A 395 8.56 -17.78 -11.44
CA GLY A 395 9.47 -17.32 -10.38
C GLY A 395 10.88 -17.91 -10.51
N SER A 396 10.98 -19.19 -10.84
CA SER A 396 12.26 -19.86 -11.16
C SER A 396 13.01 -19.14 -12.31
N ARG A 397 12.32 -18.82 -13.40
CA ARG A 397 12.91 -18.08 -14.54
C ARG A 397 13.36 -16.66 -14.15
N VAL A 398 12.57 -15.98 -13.31
CA VAL A 398 12.91 -14.63 -12.81
C VAL A 398 14.14 -14.66 -11.91
N ALA A 399 14.24 -15.62 -10.98
CA ALA A 399 15.44 -15.79 -10.15
C ALA A 399 16.67 -16.17 -10.98
N MET A 400 16.53 -17.05 -11.98
CA MET A 400 17.62 -17.36 -12.92
C MET A 400 18.10 -16.11 -13.67
N ALA A 401 17.19 -15.23 -14.10
CA ALA A 401 17.55 -13.96 -14.75
C ALA A 401 18.26 -12.98 -13.79
N ALA A 402 17.75 -12.80 -12.57
CA ALA A 402 18.37 -11.95 -11.55
C ALA A 402 19.77 -12.46 -11.14
N ALA A 403 19.94 -13.77 -11.04
CA ALA A 403 21.20 -14.42 -10.67
C ALA A 403 22.33 -14.18 -11.69
N GLN A 404 22.03 -13.95 -12.97
CA GLN A 404 23.05 -13.58 -13.99
C GLN A 404 23.81 -12.29 -13.61
N ASN A 405 23.16 -11.41 -12.84
CA ASN A 405 23.71 -10.14 -12.37
C ASN A 405 24.00 -10.14 -10.86
N LEU A 406 23.96 -11.31 -10.20
CA LEU A 406 24.05 -11.48 -8.74
C LEU A 406 23.09 -10.57 -7.95
N ARG A 407 21.87 -10.33 -8.50
CA ARG A 407 20.85 -9.51 -7.84
C ARG A 407 19.95 -10.36 -6.96
N PRO A 408 19.57 -9.88 -5.75
CA PRO A 408 18.55 -10.55 -4.95
C PRO A 408 17.21 -10.58 -5.70
N ALA A 409 16.51 -11.70 -5.58
CA ALA A 409 15.14 -11.88 -6.03
C ALA A 409 14.27 -12.27 -4.83
N GLY A 410 13.25 -11.48 -4.52
CA GLY A 410 12.17 -11.88 -3.60
C GLY A 410 11.08 -12.59 -4.40
N LEU A 411 10.75 -13.83 -4.03
CA LEU A 411 9.82 -14.69 -4.75
C LEU A 411 8.63 -15.10 -3.88
N GLU A 412 7.44 -14.59 -4.22
CA GLU A 412 6.17 -15.02 -3.63
C GLU A 412 5.43 -15.91 -4.64
N LEU A 413 5.49 -17.23 -4.45
CA LEU A 413 4.98 -18.21 -5.43
C LEU A 413 3.66 -18.86 -5.02
N GLY A 414 3.22 -19.83 -5.82
CA GLY A 414 2.00 -20.60 -5.58
C GLY A 414 2.06 -21.48 -4.32
N GLY A 415 0.91 -22.10 -4.02
CA GLY A 415 0.73 -22.91 -2.82
C GLY A 415 -0.15 -24.14 -3.04
N LYS A 416 -0.04 -25.08 -2.10
CA LYS A 416 -0.96 -26.19 -1.93
C LYS A 416 -1.37 -26.32 -0.46
N SER A 417 -1.79 -25.20 0.13
CA SER A 417 -2.10 -25.06 1.55
C SER A 417 -3.12 -26.11 2.00
N ALA A 418 -2.92 -26.63 3.21
CA ALA A 418 -3.82 -27.58 3.85
C ALA A 418 -4.65 -26.94 4.96
N ILE A 419 -5.85 -27.46 5.21
CA ILE A 419 -6.65 -27.16 6.39
C ILE A 419 -7.06 -28.46 7.07
N ILE A 420 -6.62 -28.64 8.31
CA ILE A 420 -6.91 -29.81 9.14
C ILE A 420 -8.13 -29.50 10.01
N VAL A 421 -9.16 -30.33 9.97
CA VAL A 421 -10.37 -30.18 10.79
C VAL A 421 -10.55 -31.42 11.68
N PHE A 422 -10.47 -31.22 12.99
CA PHE A 422 -10.65 -32.25 14.00
C PHE A 422 -12.13 -32.41 14.42
N GLU A 423 -12.45 -33.56 15.00
CA GLU A 423 -13.82 -33.98 15.36
C GLU A 423 -14.49 -33.09 16.42
N ASP A 424 -13.70 -32.39 17.24
CA ASP A 424 -14.20 -31.50 18.27
C ASP A 424 -14.54 -30.09 17.74
N ALA A 425 -14.23 -29.78 16.48
CA ALA A 425 -14.60 -28.51 15.83
C ALA A 425 -16.13 -28.26 15.81
N ASP A 426 -16.57 -27.01 15.69
CA ASP A 426 -17.95 -26.75 15.26
C ASP A 426 -18.06 -26.94 13.75
N ILE A 427 -18.87 -27.90 13.30
CA ILE A 427 -19.02 -28.24 11.89
C ILE A 427 -19.55 -27.05 11.06
N ASN A 428 -20.39 -26.17 11.63
CA ASN A 428 -20.91 -25.03 10.87
C ASN A 428 -19.83 -23.99 10.66
N GLU A 429 -19.14 -23.56 11.72
CA GLU A 429 -18.06 -22.57 11.64
C GLU A 429 -16.90 -23.07 10.79
N ALA A 430 -16.51 -24.34 10.97
CA ALA A 430 -15.45 -24.98 10.21
C ALA A 430 -15.77 -25.06 8.71
N VAL A 431 -17.02 -25.34 8.33
CA VAL A 431 -17.43 -25.34 6.91
C VAL A 431 -17.38 -23.94 6.31
N GLU A 432 -17.82 -22.88 7.01
CA GLU A 432 -17.70 -21.51 6.48
C GLU A 432 -16.24 -21.07 6.32
N TRP A 433 -15.33 -21.47 7.23
CA TRP A 433 -13.90 -21.22 7.08
C TRP A 433 -13.23 -22.04 5.97
N VAL A 434 -13.60 -23.31 5.79
CA VAL A 434 -13.13 -24.13 4.66
C VAL A 434 -13.59 -23.54 3.33
N MET A 435 -14.85 -23.08 3.23
CA MET A 435 -15.34 -22.39 2.03
C MET A 435 -14.62 -21.08 1.76
N THR A 436 -14.44 -20.24 2.78
CA THR A 436 -13.64 -19.00 2.69
C THR A 436 -12.22 -19.31 2.21
N GLY A 437 -11.64 -20.41 2.69
CA GLY A 437 -10.32 -20.92 2.32
C GLY A 437 -10.09 -21.27 0.85
N ILE A 438 -11.14 -21.55 0.07
CA ILE A 438 -11.01 -22.11 -1.29
C ILE A 438 -11.96 -21.54 -2.35
N PHE A 439 -13.03 -20.86 -1.96
CA PHE A 439 -14.01 -20.28 -2.89
C PHE A 439 -13.94 -18.74 -2.96
N PHE A 440 -13.33 -18.07 -1.98
CA PHE A 440 -13.03 -16.64 -2.03
C PHE A 440 -12.16 -16.32 -3.27
N ASN A 441 -12.44 -15.21 -3.95
CA ASN A 441 -11.80 -14.82 -5.22
C ASN A 441 -11.79 -15.95 -6.27
N SER A 442 -12.86 -16.76 -6.30
CA SER A 442 -12.99 -17.96 -7.14
C SER A 442 -11.84 -18.97 -6.96
N GLY A 443 -11.24 -19.06 -5.77
CA GLY A 443 -10.11 -19.95 -5.47
C GLY A 443 -8.79 -19.53 -6.12
N GLN A 444 -8.69 -18.31 -6.62
CA GLN A 444 -7.51 -17.75 -7.28
C GLN A 444 -6.57 -17.10 -6.24
N VAL A 445 -6.27 -17.81 -5.16
CA VAL A 445 -5.51 -17.31 -4.01
C VAL A 445 -4.31 -18.22 -3.80
N CYS A 446 -3.09 -17.66 -3.70
CA CYS A 446 -1.87 -18.44 -3.49
C CYS A 446 -1.92 -19.25 -2.18
N SER A 447 -2.48 -18.65 -1.13
CA SER A 447 -2.69 -19.25 0.19
C SER A 447 -3.91 -20.17 0.30
N ALA A 448 -4.68 -20.39 -0.79
CA ALA A 448 -5.93 -21.14 -0.75
C ALA A 448 -5.74 -22.54 -0.12
N THR A 449 -6.53 -22.84 0.91
CA THR A 449 -6.53 -24.12 1.63
C THR A 449 -7.25 -25.22 0.85
N SER A 450 -6.74 -25.47 -0.37
CA SER A 450 -7.31 -26.38 -1.37
C SER A 450 -7.21 -27.87 -1.03
N ARG A 451 -6.54 -28.22 0.08
CA ARG A 451 -6.51 -29.55 0.68
C ARG A 451 -7.22 -29.53 2.04
N LEU A 452 -8.45 -30.05 2.11
CA LEU A 452 -9.11 -30.36 3.37
C LEU A 452 -8.64 -31.74 3.86
N ILE A 453 -8.21 -31.78 5.11
CA ILE A 453 -7.80 -32.99 5.83
C ILE A 453 -8.76 -33.11 7.02
N LEU A 454 -9.70 -34.07 6.95
CA LEU A 454 -10.90 -34.11 7.79
C LEU A 454 -10.92 -35.34 8.69
N GLN A 455 -11.18 -35.19 9.99
CA GLN A 455 -11.19 -36.35 10.88
C GLN A 455 -12.36 -37.29 10.53
N ASN A 456 -12.04 -38.57 10.35
CA ASN A 456 -12.93 -39.61 9.84
C ASN A 456 -14.27 -39.70 10.60
N SER A 457 -14.24 -39.52 11.92
CA SER A 457 -15.42 -39.57 12.81
C SER A 457 -16.50 -38.52 12.52
N ILE A 458 -16.17 -37.42 11.83
CA ILE A 458 -17.12 -36.35 11.46
C ILE A 458 -17.34 -36.22 9.95
N GLU A 459 -16.76 -37.09 9.12
CA GLU A 459 -16.79 -36.96 7.64
C GLU A 459 -18.22 -36.80 7.11
N GLY A 460 -19.12 -37.74 7.43
CA GLY A 460 -20.50 -37.77 6.95
C GLY A 460 -21.28 -36.45 7.16
N PRO A 461 -21.47 -35.99 8.41
CA PRO A 461 -22.18 -34.73 8.67
C PRO A 461 -21.45 -33.50 8.12
N PHE A 462 -20.11 -33.48 8.14
CA PHE A 462 -19.32 -32.35 7.62
C PHE A 462 -19.46 -32.24 6.09
N MET A 463 -19.28 -33.33 5.36
CA MET A 463 -19.37 -33.35 3.89
C MET A 463 -20.78 -33.04 3.39
N ALA A 464 -21.82 -33.48 4.10
CA ALA A 464 -23.20 -33.09 3.81
C ALA A 464 -23.43 -31.58 3.98
N ARG A 465 -22.92 -30.99 5.07
CA ARG A 465 -23.00 -29.55 5.35
C ARG A 465 -22.20 -28.72 4.34
N LEU A 466 -20.96 -29.14 4.04
CA LEU A 466 -20.07 -28.52 3.06
C LEU A 466 -20.70 -28.52 1.66
N LYS A 467 -21.23 -29.66 1.20
CA LYS A 467 -21.93 -29.77 -0.08
C LYS A 467 -23.09 -28.78 -0.17
N ALA A 468 -24.00 -28.81 0.80
CA ALA A 468 -25.19 -27.96 0.81
C ALA A 468 -24.85 -26.46 0.83
N ARG A 469 -23.70 -26.08 1.41
CA ARG A 469 -23.25 -24.69 1.42
C ARG A 469 -22.50 -24.29 0.15
N ALA A 470 -21.65 -25.15 -0.40
CA ALA A 470 -21.02 -24.94 -1.70
C ALA A 470 -22.06 -24.76 -2.82
N GLU A 471 -23.12 -25.58 -2.82
CA GLU A 471 -24.26 -25.47 -3.75
C GLU A 471 -25.11 -24.20 -3.56
N ALA A 472 -25.04 -23.57 -2.38
CA ALA A 472 -25.74 -22.33 -2.06
C ALA A 472 -24.93 -21.05 -2.34
N ILE A 473 -23.67 -21.17 -2.81
CA ILE A 473 -22.87 -20.01 -3.22
C ILE A 473 -23.47 -19.42 -4.50
N LYS A 474 -23.83 -18.13 -4.46
CA LYS A 474 -24.33 -17.42 -5.63
C LYS A 474 -23.19 -17.12 -6.61
N VAL A 475 -23.04 -18.00 -7.59
CA VAL A 475 -22.17 -17.81 -8.76
C VAL A 475 -22.90 -16.96 -9.80
N ASP A 476 -22.42 -15.75 -10.04
CA ASP A 476 -23.10 -14.77 -10.90
C ASP A 476 -22.10 -13.69 -11.38
N ASN A 477 -22.57 -12.77 -12.24
CA ASN A 477 -21.81 -11.58 -12.60
C ASN A 477 -21.39 -10.79 -11.33
N PRO A 478 -20.12 -10.34 -11.22
CA PRO A 478 -19.61 -9.64 -10.04
C PRO A 478 -20.41 -8.41 -9.55
N PHE A 479 -21.17 -7.78 -10.45
CA PHE A 479 -21.98 -6.59 -10.15
C PHE A 479 -23.42 -6.93 -9.73
N VAL A 480 -23.80 -8.20 -9.70
CA VAL A 480 -25.11 -8.64 -9.19
C VAL A 480 -25.07 -8.71 -7.67
N GLU A 481 -26.04 -8.06 -7.02
CA GLU A 481 -26.17 -8.03 -5.56
C GLU A 481 -26.14 -9.44 -4.95
N GLY A 482 -25.29 -9.62 -3.94
CA GLY A 482 -25.10 -10.89 -3.24
C GLY A 482 -24.38 -11.97 -4.05
N CYS A 483 -23.77 -11.66 -5.20
CA CYS A 483 -22.77 -12.54 -5.81
C CYS A 483 -21.65 -12.84 -4.79
N ARG A 484 -21.22 -14.10 -4.71
CA ARG A 484 -20.15 -14.57 -3.78
C ARG A 484 -19.07 -15.41 -4.47
N LEU A 485 -19.16 -15.57 -5.80
CA LEU A 485 -18.13 -16.21 -6.61
C LEU A 485 -18.28 -15.74 -8.06
N GLY A 486 -17.22 -15.13 -8.60
CA GLY A 486 -17.18 -14.61 -9.97
C GLY A 486 -16.65 -15.64 -10.98
N PRO A 487 -16.41 -15.23 -12.24
CA PRO A 487 -15.62 -16.01 -13.18
C PRO A 487 -14.15 -16.16 -12.71
N VAL A 488 -13.39 -17.04 -13.35
CA VAL A 488 -11.92 -17.02 -13.28
C VAL A 488 -11.35 -16.07 -14.35
N VAL A 489 -10.15 -15.53 -14.13
CA VAL A 489 -9.64 -14.35 -14.88
C VAL A 489 -9.61 -14.47 -16.41
N CYS A 490 -9.40 -15.66 -16.97
CA CYS A 490 -9.24 -15.82 -18.40
C CYS A 490 -9.48 -17.25 -18.90
N LYS A 491 -9.66 -17.38 -20.22
CA LYS A 491 -9.92 -18.66 -20.88
C LYS A 491 -8.85 -19.73 -20.60
N SER A 492 -7.55 -19.38 -20.56
CA SER A 492 -6.51 -20.39 -20.33
C SER A 492 -6.51 -20.92 -18.89
N GLN A 493 -6.88 -20.10 -17.90
CA GLN A 493 -7.10 -20.60 -16.53
C GLN A 493 -8.39 -21.43 -16.44
N TYR A 494 -9.47 -21.00 -17.09
CA TYR A 494 -10.71 -21.77 -17.17
C TYR A 494 -10.48 -23.19 -17.75
N ASP A 495 -9.79 -23.26 -18.89
CA ASP A 495 -9.46 -24.54 -19.54
C ASP A 495 -8.51 -25.38 -18.66
N LYS A 496 -7.52 -24.76 -17.99
CA LYS A 496 -6.62 -25.42 -17.01
C LYS A 496 -7.42 -26.08 -15.88
N ILE A 497 -8.32 -25.35 -15.23
CA ILE A 497 -9.07 -25.82 -14.06
C ILE A 497 -10.01 -26.96 -14.44
N LEU A 498 -10.75 -26.82 -15.56
CA LEU A 498 -11.60 -27.92 -16.07
C LEU A 498 -10.78 -29.16 -16.41
N ASN A 499 -9.57 -29.00 -16.95
CA ASN A 499 -8.66 -30.12 -17.21
C ASN A 499 -8.24 -30.83 -15.92
N TYR A 500 -7.90 -30.10 -14.84
CA TYR A 500 -7.61 -30.73 -13.54
C TYR A 500 -8.82 -31.49 -12.97
N ILE A 501 -10.03 -30.94 -13.07
CA ILE A 501 -11.26 -31.64 -12.65
C ILE A 501 -11.45 -32.94 -13.44
N ASN A 502 -11.11 -32.97 -14.73
CA ASN A 502 -11.17 -34.18 -15.54
C ASN A 502 -10.04 -35.18 -15.22
N ILE A 503 -8.84 -34.70 -14.88
CA ILE A 503 -7.74 -35.53 -14.38
C ILE A 503 -8.15 -36.22 -13.08
N ALA A 504 -8.71 -35.50 -12.10
CA ALA A 504 -9.19 -36.09 -10.85
C ALA A 504 -10.22 -37.22 -11.11
N LYS A 505 -11.21 -36.99 -11.98
CA LYS A 505 -12.19 -38.02 -12.38
C LYS A 505 -11.52 -39.25 -12.98
N ALA A 506 -10.50 -39.06 -13.83
CA ALA A 506 -9.76 -40.15 -14.47
C ALA A 506 -8.84 -40.91 -13.49
N GLU A 507 -8.34 -40.24 -12.45
CA GLU A 507 -7.54 -40.83 -11.37
C GLU A 507 -8.40 -41.52 -10.29
N GLY A 508 -9.73 -41.39 -10.35
CA GLY A 508 -10.69 -42.10 -9.49
C GLY A 508 -11.34 -41.26 -8.40
N ALA A 509 -11.23 -39.93 -8.45
CA ALA A 509 -11.89 -39.02 -7.52
C ALA A 509 -13.41 -38.99 -7.69
N THR A 510 -14.14 -38.87 -6.57
CA THR A 510 -15.58 -38.59 -6.58
C THR A 510 -15.83 -37.09 -6.64
N VAL A 511 -16.69 -36.65 -7.56
CA VAL A 511 -17.18 -35.26 -7.58
C VAL A 511 -18.41 -35.17 -6.69
N VAL A 512 -18.26 -34.56 -5.51
CA VAL A 512 -19.33 -34.39 -4.51
C VAL A 512 -20.34 -33.34 -4.98
N THR A 513 -19.84 -32.24 -5.57
CA THR A 513 -20.62 -31.20 -6.25
C THR A 513 -19.72 -30.37 -7.20
N GLY A 514 -20.34 -29.54 -8.04
CA GLY A 514 -19.69 -28.67 -9.01
C GLY A 514 -19.12 -29.42 -10.22
N GLY A 515 -17.88 -29.09 -10.60
CA GLY A 515 -17.14 -29.79 -11.66
C GLY A 515 -17.36 -29.27 -13.09
N GLY A 516 -17.92 -28.07 -13.26
CA GLY A 516 -18.21 -27.46 -14.56
C GLY A 516 -18.78 -26.03 -14.46
N ARG A 517 -19.23 -25.46 -15.58
CA ARG A 517 -19.88 -24.14 -15.65
C ARG A 517 -21.33 -24.22 -15.08
N PRO A 518 -21.80 -23.25 -14.27
CA PRO A 518 -23.19 -23.20 -13.82
C PRO A 518 -24.16 -23.08 -15.01
N ALA A 519 -25.26 -23.84 -14.97
CA ALA A 519 -26.17 -23.98 -16.12
C ALA A 519 -26.92 -22.68 -16.51
N HIS A 520 -27.08 -21.73 -15.59
CA HIS A 520 -27.70 -20.43 -15.84
C HIS A 520 -26.76 -19.41 -16.52
N LEU A 521 -25.47 -19.71 -16.63
CA LEU A 521 -24.46 -18.84 -17.21
C LEU A 521 -23.96 -19.45 -18.53
N SER A 522 -24.43 -18.91 -19.66
CA SER A 522 -24.09 -19.42 -21.00
C SER A 522 -22.71 -18.96 -21.51
N SER A 523 -22.17 -17.88 -20.94
CA SER A 523 -20.88 -17.26 -21.28
C SER A 523 -20.13 -16.84 -20.02
N GLY A 524 -18.86 -16.47 -20.17
CA GLY A 524 -17.97 -16.10 -19.07
C GLY A 524 -17.28 -17.30 -18.45
N TYR A 525 -16.14 -17.06 -17.81
CA TYR A 525 -15.24 -18.11 -17.32
C TYR A 525 -15.66 -18.66 -15.94
N TYR A 526 -16.97 -18.88 -15.73
CA TYR A 526 -17.51 -19.35 -14.46
C TYR A 526 -17.31 -20.85 -14.24
N ILE A 527 -16.81 -21.23 -13.07
CA ILE A 527 -16.69 -22.61 -12.62
C ILE A 527 -17.44 -22.71 -11.29
N ALA A 528 -18.36 -23.65 -11.17
CA ALA A 528 -19.09 -23.88 -9.94
C ALA A 528 -18.15 -24.35 -8.80
N PRO A 529 -18.41 -23.98 -7.54
CA PRO A 529 -17.72 -24.51 -6.36
C PRO A 529 -17.62 -26.04 -6.46
N THR A 530 -16.39 -26.55 -6.59
CA THR A 530 -16.14 -27.96 -6.85
C THR A 530 -15.52 -28.59 -5.61
N VAL A 531 -16.12 -29.70 -5.15
CA VAL A 531 -15.59 -30.49 -4.02
C VAL A 531 -15.32 -31.91 -4.52
N LEU A 532 -14.09 -32.37 -4.31
CA LEU A 532 -13.59 -33.67 -4.73
C LEU A 532 -13.24 -34.51 -3.50
N SER A 533 -13.89 -35.64 -3.31
CA SER A 533 -13.60 -36.61 -2.25
C SER A 533 -12.82 -37.81 -2.79
N ASP A 534 -12.51 -38.76 -1.89
CA ASP A 534 -11.80 -40.01 -2.20
C ASP A 534 -10.36 -39.79 -2.72
N MET A 535 -9.78 -38.63 -2.41
CA MET A 535 -8.41 -38.28 -2.81
C MET A 535 -7.38 -39.33 -2.36
N LYS A 536 -6.32 -39.48 -3.14
CA LYS A 536 -5.14 -40.31 -2.83
C LYS A 536 -3.86 -39.47 -3.00
N PRO A 537 -2.79 -39.68 -2.20
CA PRO A 537 -1.61 -38.80 -2.22
C PRO A 537 -0.92 -38.63 -3.58
N HIS A 538 -1.00 -39.66 -4.43
CA HIS A 538 -0.44 -39.63 -5.78
C HIS A 538 -1.30 -38.91 -6.84
N MET A 539 -2.53 -38.49 -6.50
CA MET A 539 -3.40 -37.78 -7.45
C MET A 539 -2.85 -36.40 -7.76
N ARG A 540 -2.84 -36.02 -9.04
CA ARG A 540 -2.28 -34.74 -9.49
C ARG A 540 -3.01 -33.54 -8.90
N VAL A 541 -4.33 -33.63 -8.72
CA VAL A 541 -5.12 -32.56 -8.09
C VAL A 541 -4.83 -32.42 -6.59
N TRP A 542 -4.31 -33.46 -5.93
CA TRP A 542 -3.82 -33.37 -4.55
C TRP A 542 -2.44 -32.70 -4.47
N ARG A 543 -1.56 -32.97 -5.44
CA ARG A 543 -0.17 -32.47 -5.48
C ARG A 543 -0.03 -31.07 -6.08
N GLU A 544 -0.81 -30.73 -7.09
CA GLU A 544 -0.58 -29.57 -7.96
C GLU A 544 -1.54 -28.39 -7.68
N GLU A 545 -1.04 -27.17 -7.88
CA GLU A 545 -1.82 -25.93 -7.73
C GLU A 545 -2.81 -25.75 -8.90
N VAL A 546 -4.09 -25.98 -8.62
CA VAL A 546 -5.19 -25.79 -9.59
C VAL A 546 -5.44 -24.30 -9.85
N PHE A 547 -5.45 -23.48 -8.79
CA PHE A 547 -5.71 -22.03 -8.81
C PHE A 547 -7.12 -21.67 -9.35
N GLY A 548 -8.13 -22.29 -8.73
CA GLY A 548 -9.55 -22.16 -9.05
C GLY A 548 -10.41 -22.75 -7.93
N PRO A 549 -11.76 -22.73 -8.05
CA PRO A 549 -12.67 -23.03 -6.94
C PRO A 549 -12.86 -24.54 -6.77
N VAL A 550 -11.78 -25.24 -6.43
CA VAL A 550 -11.67 -26.71 -6.39
C VAL A 550 -11.03 -27.16 -5.08
N LEU A 551 -11.84 -27.68 -4.18
CA LEU A 551 -11.41 -28.28 -2.91
C LEU A 551 -11.20 -29.77 -3.06
N SER A 552 -10.07 -30.26 -2.54
CA SER A 552 -9.71 -31.69 -2.49
C SER A 552 -9.80 -32.18 -1.05
N VAL A 553 -10.42 -33.33 -0.80
CA VAL A 553 -10.67 -33.85 0.56
C VAL A 553 -10.01 -35.21 0.78
N MET A 554 -9.23 -35.32 1.85
CA MET A 554 -8.80 -36.58 2.47
C MET A 554 -9.32 -36.68 3.90
N THR A 555 -9.42 -37.92 4.39
CA THR A 555 -9.67 -38.20 5.81
C THR A 555 -8.42 -38.66 6.54
N PHE A 556 -8.46 -38.58 7.88
CA PHE A 556 -7.43 -39.10 8.78
C PHE A 556 -8.06 -39.66 10.06
N ASP A 557 -7.35 -40.57 10.73
CA ASP A 557 -7.72 -41.16 12.02
C ASP A 557 -6.89 -40.62 13.21
N SER A 558 -5.68 -40.05 12.97
CA SER A 558 -4.82 -39.51 14.04
C SER A 558 -4.15 -38.16 13.74
N GLU A 559 -3.82 -37.38 14.79
CA GLU A 559 -3.11 -36.08 14.71
C GLU A 559 -1.78 -36.19 13.93
N ALA A 560 -1.02 -37.27 14.14
CA ALA A 560 0.24 -37.52 13.43
C ALA A 560 0.04 -37.84 11.94
N GLU A 561 -1.03 -38.54 11.59
CA GLU A 561 -1.40 -38.80 10.19
C GLU A 561 -1.87 -37.51 9.50
N ALA A 562 -2.66 -36.67 10.17
CA ALA A 562 -3.08 -35.38 9.64
C ALA A 562 -1.88 -34.48 9.28
N LEU A 563 -0.88 -34.41 10.17
CA LEU A 563 0.37 -33.69 9.94
C LEU A 563 1.18 -34.30 8.78
N ALA A 564 1.33 -35.62 8.71
CA ALA A 564 2.02 -36.29 7.61
C ALA A 564 1.34 -36.03 6.25
N ILE A 565 0.00 -36.06 6.19
CA ILE A 565 -0.78 -35.74 4.99
C ILE A 565 -0.66 -34.25 4.63
N ALA A 566 -0.62 -33.35 5.63
CA ALA A 566 -0.47 -31.92 5.41
C ALA A 566 0.91 -31.55 4.86
N ASN A 567 1.98 -32.08 5.46
CA ASN A 567 3.36 -31.77 5.09
C ASN A 567 3.83 -32.54 3.83
N ASP A 568 3.11 -33.56 3.34
CA ASP A 568 3.37 -34.17 2.02
C ASP A 568 2.96 -33.23 0.87
N SER A 569 3.76 -32.19 0.67
CA SER A 569 3.59 -31.11 -0.31
C SER A 569 4.94 -30.49 -0.64
N GLU A 570 5.23 -30.22 -1.91
CA GLU A 570 6.41 -29.44 -2.31
C GLU A 570 6.27 -27.94 -1.93
N PHE A 571 5.05 -27.50 -1.65
CA PHE A 571 4.71 -26.12 -1.26
C PHE A 571 4.61 -25.96 0.26
N GLY A 572 4.95 -24.76 0.75
CA GLY A 572 4.96 -24.39 2.18
C GLY A 572 4.47 -22.95 2.44
N LEU A 573 3.46 -22.48 1.70
CA LEU A 573 2.95 -21.11 1.87
C LEU A 573 2.07 -20.95 3.12
N GLY A 574 0.95 -21.68 3.20
CA GLY A 574 0.02 -21.58 4.32
C GLY A 574 -0.55 -22.92 4.78
N GLY A 575 -1.12 -22.91 5.98
CA GLY A 575 -1.75 -24.05 6.63
C GLY A 575 -2.83 -23.59 7.62
N GLY A 576 -3.78 -24.46 7.94
CA GLY A 576 -4.84 -24.17 8.90
C GLY A 576 -5.15 -25.35 9.79
N VAL A 577 -5.54 -25.09 11.04
CA VAL A 577 -6.04 -26.09 11.98
C VAL A 577 -7.32 -25.60 12.64
N ILE A 578 -8.36 -26.43 12.64
CA ILE A 578 -9.62 -26.17 13.34
C ILE A 578 -9.88 -27.27 14.38
N SER A 579 -9.92 -26.86 15.65
CA SER A 579 -10.15 -27.69 16.83
C SER A 579 -10.50 -26.79 18.03
N LYS A 580 -11.34 -27.27 18.95
CA LYS A 580 -11.62 -26.58 20.23
C LYS A 580 -10.49 -26.80 21.24
N ASP A 581 -9.71 -27.87 21.09
CA ASP A 581 -8.45 -28.10 21.79
C ASP A 581 -7.36 -27.13 21.28
N LEU A 582 -7.14 -26.05 22.04
CA LEU A 582 -6.14 -25.03 21.70
C LEU A 582 -4.69 -25.51 21.84
N GLU A 583 -4.41 -26.48 22.73
CA GLU A 583 -3.07 -27.07 22.82
C GLU A 583 -2.79 -27.97 21.61
N ARG A 584 -3.81 -28.65 21.07
CA ARG A 584 -3.69 -29.31 19.77
C ARG A 584 -3.46 -28.32 18.64
N CYS A 585 -4.22 -27.23 18.60
CA CYS A 585 -4.01 -26.17 17.61
C CYS A 585 -2.56 -25.66 17.66
N ARG A 586 -2.00 -25.42 18.85
CA ARG A 586 -0.61 -24.98 19.02
C ARG A 586 0.40 -26.04 18.53
N ARG A 587 0.27 -27.30 18.95
CA ARG A 587 1.16 -28.39 18.47
C ARG A 587 1.12 -28.53 16.94
N VAL A 588 -0.08 -28.59 16.37
CA VAL A 588 -0.25 -28.72 14.91
C VAL A 588 0.31 -27.51 14.18
N ALA A 589 0.16 -26.30 14.73
CA ALA A 589 0.74 -25.09 14.14
C ALA A 589 2.27 -25.02 14.22
N GLU A 590 2.89 -25.61 15.24
CA GLU A 590 4.35 -25.71 15.38
C GLU A 590 4.96 -26.78 14.45
N GLU A 591 4.19 -27.79 14.06
CA GLU A 591 4.63 -28.92 13.21
C GLU A 591 4.22 -28.80 11.72
N LEU A 592 3.41 -27.80 11.35
CA LEU A 592 3.04 -27.54 9.95
C LEU A 592 4.19 -26.85 9.19
N GLU A 593 4.68 -27.47 8.11
CA GLU A 593 5.83 -26.96 7.34
C GLU A 593 5.42 -25.84 6.36
N CYS A 594 4.95 -24.70 6.90
CA CYS A 594 4.51 -23.56 6.10
C CYS A 594 4.77 -22.19 6.77
N GLY A 595 4.78 -21.12 5.98
CA GLY A 595 5.03 -19.76 6.45
C GLY A 595 3.90 -19.16 7.31
N ILE A 596 2.64 -19.47 7.00
CA ILE A 596 1.46 -18.97 7.73
C ILE A 596 0.64 -20.13 8.28
N VAL A 597 0.35 -20.14 9.58
CA VAL A 597 -0.69 -21.03 10.15
C VAL A 597 -1.87 -20.22 10.70
N TRP A 598 -3.07 -20.55 10.24
CA TRP A 598 -4.32 -20.07 10.83
C TRP A 598 -4.85 -21.07 11.87
N VAL A 599 -5.24 -20.56 13.04
CA VAL A 599 -5.92 -21.34 14.09
C VAL A 599 -7.39 -20.95 14.12
N ASN A 600 -8.28 -21.92 13.93
CA ASN A 600 -9.73 -21.76 13.90
C ASN A 600 -10.26 -20.72 12.87
N CYS A 601 -9.49 -20.46 11.81
CA CYS A 601 -9.90 -19.67 10.64
C CYS A 601 -9.11 -20.05 9.38
N SER A 602 -9.32 -19.36 8.26
CA SER A 602 -8.46 -19.47 7.07
C SER A 602 -8.52 -18.21 6.21
N GLN A 603 -7.36 -17.74 5.75
CA GLN A 603 -7.11 -16.58 4.87
C GLN A 603 -6.90 -15.17 5.48
N PRO A 604 -7.37 -14.78 6.70
CA PRO A 604 -7.02 -13.47 7.26
C PRO A 604 -5.51 -13.19 7.25
N THR A 605 -5.13 -12.08 6.65
CA THR A 605 -3.75 -11.60 6.55
C THR A 605 -3.75 -10.09 6.70
N PHE A 606 -2.69 -9.54 7.29
CA PHE A 606 -2.60 -8.11 7.61
C PHE A 606 -1.20 -7.60 7.25
N THR A 607 -1.09 -6.39 6.70
CA THR A 607 0.21 -5.84 6.24
C THR A 607 1.24 -5.68 7.36
N GLN A 608 0.84 -5.75 8.63
CA GLN A 608 1.73 -5.70 9.79
C GLN A 608 2.42 -7.04 10.07
N VAL A 609 1.94 -8.16 9.51
CA VAL A 609 2.48 -9.51 9.74
C VAL A 609 3.05 -10.18 8.48
N THR A 610 3.05 -9.48 7.34
CA THR A 610 3.61 -9.96 6.06
C THR A 610 5.13 -10.20 6.07
N SER A 611 5.83 -9.90 7.17
CA SER A 611 7.24 -10.25 7.38
C SER A 611 7.51 -11.76 7.53
N CYS A 612 6.47 -12.60 7.70
CA CYS A 612 6.60 -14.01 8.09
C CYS A 612 6.18 -15.03 7.02
N LEU A 613 6.27 -14.71 5.73
CA LEU A 613 5.78 -15.57 4.62
C LEU A 613 6.81 -16.64 4.15
N LEU A 614 7.36 -17.50 5.02
CA LEU A 614 8.59 -18.26 4.67
C LEU A 614 8.61 -19.75 5.08
N PHE A 615 8.36 -20.68 4.13
CA PHE A 615 8.89 -22.07 4.16
C PHE A 615 8.87 -22.76 2.77
N MET A 616 9.78 -23.73 2.56
CA MET A 616 9.89 -24.65 1.39
C MET A 616 9.86 -24.03 -0.04
N HIS A 617 9.65 -24.84 -1.10
CA HIS A 617 9.67 -24.38 -2.51
C HIS A 617 8.55 -23.40 -2.87
N SER A 618 7.67 -23.04 -1.92
CA SER A 618 6.83 -21.86 -2.10
C SER A 618 7.70 -20.61 -2.21
N HIS A 619 8.59 -20.26 -1.27
CA HIS A 619 9.28 -18.96 -1.29
C HIS A 619 10.78 -19.08 -0.94
N TYR A 620 11.62 -18.27 -1.60
CA TYR A 620 12.98 -17.94 -1.14
C TYR A 620 13.05 -16.44 -0.85
N CYS A 621 13.34 -16.08 0.39
CA CYS A 621 13.77 -14.73 0.75
C CYS A 621 15.26 -14.74 1.08
N LEU A 622 16.09 -14.39 0.10
CA LEU A 622 17.43 -13.91 0.38
C LEU A 622 17.28 -12.46 0.88
N LEU A 623 17.50 -12.31 2.20
CA LEU A 623 17.65 -11.03 2.90
C LEU A 623 18.74 -10.17 2.22
#